data_AF-A0A940JKJ5-F1
#
_entry.id   AF-A0A940JKJ5-F1
#
_cell.length_a   1.000
_cell.length_b   1.000
_cell.length_c   1.000
_cell.angle_alpha   90.00
_cell.angle_beta   90.00
_cell.angle_gamma   90.00
#
_symmetry.space_group_name_H-M   'P 1'
#
loop_
_entity.id
_entity.type
_entity.pdbx_description
1 polymer ?
#
loop_
_entity_poly.entity_id
_entity_poly.type
_entity_poly.pdbx_seq_one_letter_code
_entity_poly.pdbx_strand_id
1 'polypeptide(L)'
;YYQGYGKYSQEVLLPAFIAAYTKKDPNSIAIGKGGNPSIRSNPFSGILPRPNWRITYNGLTRIPGMEKVFSSFTITHGYTSQLSMNHFESALLFQDPYRFNYPGFIDTLTGNFIPYFLVPNISISEQFAPLIDLDMQFTNQLNARFEFKKSRTLSLSLIDFQLSEARSTEFTIGGGFRKRGAFSFIKFRGKALENDAAFRLDLSLRDDATANSRLDQLQALPTAGQKVITINPSIDYVISNRVNIKLYFEQRRVEPKISTAPPITNTRAGVQIRLALTQ
;
A
#
# COMPACT_ATOMS: atom_id res chain seq x y z
N TYR A 1 2.60 -35.26 -8.44
CA TYR A 1 1.46 -35.33 -7.50
C TYR A 1 1.43 -36.72 -6.88
N TYR A 2 0.97 -36.84 -5.63
CA TYR A 2 0.75 -38.12 -4.97
C TYR A 2 -0.76 -38.44 -4.98
N GLN A 3 -1.12 -39.71 -4.77
CA GLN A 3 -2.52 -40.09 -4.65
C GLN A 3 -3.20 -39.31 -3.51
N GLY A 4 -4.39 -38.76 -3.75
CA GLY A 4 -5.11 -37.90 -2.80
C GLY A 4 -4.61 -36.45 -2.73
N TYR A 5 -3.62 -36.08 -3.54
CA TYR A 5 -3.03 -34.72 -3.56
C TYR A 5 -2.85 -34.23 -4.99
N GLY A 6 -3.96 -33.84 -5.62
CA GLY A 6 -3.99 -33.25 -6.95
C GLY A 6 -3.68 -31.75 -6.97
N LYS A 7 -3.67 -31.17 -8.19
CA LYS A 7 -3.34 -29.74 -8.42
C LYS A 7 -4.23 -28.73 -7.69
N TYR A 8 -5.47 -29.12 -7.38
CA TYR A 8 -6.44 -28.28 -6.68
C TYR A 8 -6.55 -28.60 -5.18
N SER A 9 -5.73 -29.52 -4.68
CA SER A 9 -5.70 -29.81 -3.25
C SER A 9 -5.24 -28.58 -2.46
N GLN A 10 -5.99 -28.21 -1.44
CA GLN A 10 -5.64 -27.11 -0.53
C GLN A 10 -4.26 -27.32 0.11
N GLU A 11 -3.94 -28.55 0.49
CA GLU A 11 -2.64 -28.90 1.10
C GLU A 11 -1.47 -28.78 0.13
N VAL A 12 -1.73 -28.76 -1.18
CA VAL A 12 -0.72 -28.49 -2.22
C VAL A 12 -0.67 -27.00 -2.56
N LEU A 13 -1.82 -26.34 -2.66
CA LEU A 13 -1.90 -24.95 -3.12
C LEU A 13 -1.48 -23.91 -2.09
N LEU A 14 -1.86 -24.08 -0.82
CA LEU A 14 -1.45 -23.14 0.23
C LEU A 14 0.07 -23.04 0.37
N PRO A 15 0.84 -24.13 0.48
CA PRO A 15 2.28 -24.02 0.66
C PRO A 15 2.95 -23.56 -0.64
N ALA A 16 2.45 -23.99 -1.81
CA ALA A 16 2.93 -23.51 -3.10
C ALA A 16 2.73 -22.00 -3.28
N PHE A 17 1.56 -21.46 -2.93
CA PHE A 17 1.26 -20.04 -2.98
C PHE A 17 2.19 -19.24 -2.07
N ILE A 18 2.30 -19.63 -0.80
CA ILE A 18 3.17 -18.94 0.15
C ILE A 18 4.62 -19.02 -0.31
N ALA A 19 5.10 -20.19 -0.75
CA ALA A 19 6.46 -20.38 -1.25
C ALA A 19 6.75 -19.50 -2.46
N ALA A 20 5.87 -19.50 -3.46
CA ALA A 20 6.03 -18.72 -4.70
C ALA A 20 6.12 -17.23 -4.41
N TYR A 21 5.24 -16.71 -3.56
CA TYR A 21 5.16 -15.26 -3.30
C TYR A 21 6.07 -14.75 -2.21
N THR A 22 6.59 -15.63 -1.34
CA THR A 22 7.66 -15.31 -0.37
C THR A 22 9.06 -15.72 -0.82
N LYS A 23 9.19 -16.31 -2.03
CA LYS A 23 10.45 -16.83 -2.61
C LYS A 23 11.17 -17.82 -1.70
N LYS A 24 10.42 -18.76 -1.13
CA LYS A 24 10.96 -19.85 -0.29
C LYS A 24 10.83 -21.18 -1.01
N ASP A 25 11.59 -22.17 -0.56
CA ASP A 25 11.41 -23.56 -1.00
C ASP A 25 10.00 -24.04 -0.58
N PRO A 26 9.16 -24.56 -1.51
CA PRO A 26 7.87 -25.16 -1.19
C PRO A 26 7.92 -26.21 -0.07
N ASN A 27 9.01 -26.98 0.03
CA ASN A 27 9.16 -28.02 1.05
C ASN A 27 9.48 -27.45 2.44
N SER A 28 9.86 -26.17 2.51
CA SER A 28 10.19 -25.49 3.77
C SER A 28 9.00 -24.77 4.41
N ILE A 29 7.87 -24.66 3.71
CA ILE A 29 6.66 -24.02 4.24
C ILE A 29 5.95 -24.99 5.18
N ALA A 30 6.20 -24.82 6.48
CA ALA A 30 5.45 -25.51 7.51
C ALA A 30 4.03 -24.90 7.62
N ILE A 31 3.08 -25.49 6.90
CA ILE A 31 1.65 -25.38 7.25
C ILE A 31 1.43 -26.30 8.45
N GLY A 32 0.44 -26.01 9.30
CA GLY A 32 0.18 -26.77 10.52
C GLY A 32 0.31 -28.27 10.29
N LYS A 33 1.04 -28.95 11.17
CA LYS A 33 1.23 -30.41 11.09
C LYS A 33 -0.16 -31.06 11.04
N GLY A 34 -0.36 -32.02 10.14
CA GLY A 34 -1.56 -32.87 10.03
C GLY A 34 -1.73 -33.76 11.27
N GLY A 35 -1.92 -33.10 12.41
CA GLY A 35 -1.81 -33.60 13.77
C GLY A 35 -2.76 -32.78 14.61
N ASN A 36 -4.00 -33.26 14.68
CA ASN A 36 -5.19 -32.64 15.23
C ASN A 36 -5.01 -32.28 16.73
N PRO A 37 -4.98 -31.00 17.15
CA PRO A 37 -5.03 -30.67 18.57
C PRO A 37 -6.45 -30.36 19.04
N SER A 38 -7.31 -29.72 18.24
CA SER A 38 -8.64 -29.21 18.62
C SER A 38 -9.18 -28.30 17.51
N ILE A 39 -10.48 -28.00 17.49
CA ILE A 39 -11.05 -26.85 16.75
C ILE A 39 -10.35 -25.51 17.03
N ARG A 40 -9.58 -25.42 18.14
CA ARG A 40 -8.77 -24.25 18.52
C ARG A 40 -7.41 -24.19 17.83
N SER A 41 -7.02 -25.19 17.05
CA SER A 41 -5.70 -25.20 16.40
C SER A 41 -5.65 -24.23 15.22
N ASN A 42 -4.51 -23.57 15.08
CA ASN A 42 -4.26 -22.68 13.96
C ASN A 42 -3.67 -23.48 12.77
N PRO A 43 -4.34 -23.52 11.60
CA PRO A 43 -3.84 -24.21 10.40
C PRO A 43 -2.51 -23.63 9.88
N PHE A 44 -2.10 -22.45 10.34
CA PHE A 44 -0.82 -21.81 10.00
C PHE A 44 0.13 -21.66 11.19
N SER A 45 -0.04 -22.46 12.25
CA SER A 45 0.84 -22.44 13.43
C SER A 45 2.33 -22.69 13.11
N GLY A 46 2.64 -23.34 11.98
CA GLY A 46 4.02 -23.52 11.51
C GLY A 46 4.64 -22.29 10.84
N ILE A 47 3.85 -21.26 10.53
CA ILE A 47 4.34 -20.03 9.92
C ILE A 47 4.83 -19.08 10.99
N LEU A 48 6.15 -18.91 11.07
CA LEU A 48 6.77 -17.93 11.94
C LEU A 48 6.55 -16.50 11.40
N PRO A 49 5.97 -15.58 12.19
CA PRO A 49 5.80 -14.20 11.78
C PRO A 49 7.17 -13.54 11.60
N ARG A 50 7.29 -12.72 10.56
CA ARG A 50 8.49 -11.92 10.32
C ARG A 50 8.31 -10.51 10.89
N PRO A 51 9.38 -9.88 11.37
CA PRO A 51 9.28 -8.51 11.86
C PRO A 51 8.95 -7.57 10.70
N ASN A 52 8.01 -6.67 10.96
CA ASN A 52 7.86 -5.44 10.20
C ASN A 52 8.88 -4.43 10.72
N TRP A 53 9.42 -3.59 9.85
CA TRP A 53 10.42 -2.60 10.26
C TRP A 53 10.08 -1.22 9.73
N ARG A 54 10.50 -0.21 10.49
CA ARG A 54 10.53 1.18 10.08
C ARG A 54 11.81 1.81 10.59
N ILE A 55 12.60 2.33 9.67
CA ILE A 55 13.89 2.95 9.92
C ILE A 55 13.76 4.41 9.52
N THR A 56 14.08 5.30 10.45
CA THR A 56 14.13 6.73 10.20
C THR A 56 15.49 7.25 10.64
N TYR A 57 16.16 7.97 9.75
CA TYR A 57 17.45 8.57 9.99
C TYR A 57 17.38 10.08 9.73
N ASN A 58 17.63 10.87 10.77
CA ASN A 58 17.59 12.33 10.78
C ASN A 58 18.97 12.97 11.04
N GLY A 59 20.04 12.16 11.04
CA GLY A 59 21.39 12.58 11.41
C GLY A 59 22.18 13.23 10.28
N LEU A 60 21.65 13.33 9.05
CA LEU A 60 22.40 13.86 7.90
C LEU A 60 22.90 15.29 8.10
N THR A 61 22.17 16.12 8.85
CA THR A 61 22.58 17.50 9.14
C THR A 61 23.81 17.59 10.05
N ARG A 62 24.17 16.51 10.75
CA ARG A 62 25.37 16.48 11.63
C ARG A 62 26.68 16.25 10.85
N ILE A 63 26.60 15.96 9.54
CA ILE A 63 27.78 15.80 8.69
C ILE A 63 28.31 17.19 8.31
N PRO A 64 29.62 17.45 8.46
CA PRO A 64 30.21 18.75 8.10
C PRO A 64 29.85 19.16 6.66
N GLY A 65 29.31 20.37 6.50
CA GLY A 65 28.87 20.91 5.21
C GLY A 65 27.39 20.75 4.91
N MET A 66 26.72 19.69 5.40
CA MET A 66 25.27 19.50 5.20
C MET A 66 24.43 20.50 6.00
N GLU A 67 24.89 20.88 7.19
CA GLU A 67 24.27 21.89 8.06
C GLU A 67 24.11 23.27 7.40
N LYS A 68 24.96 23.61 6.42
CA LYS A 68 24.90 24.90 5.70
C LYS A 68 23.73 24.93 4.71
N VAL A 69 23.36 23.78 4.17
CA VAL A 69 22.32 23.63 3.14
C VAL A 69 20.98 23.28 3.78
N PHE A 70 20.97 22.35 4.73
CA PHE A 70 19.78 21.77 5.33
C PHE A 70 19.65 22.14 6.80
N SER A 71 18.50 22.66 7.20
CA SER A 71 18.09 22.79 8.60
C SER A 71 17.63 21.45 9.17
N SER A 72 16.99 20.61 8.35
CA SER A 72 16.72 19.21 8.67
C SER A 72 16.72 18.34 7.40
N PHE A 73 17.14 17.09 7.55
CA PHE A 73 17.09 16.09 6.48
C PHE A 73 16.74 14.76 7.12
N THR A 74 15.58 14.22 6.75
CA THR A 74 15.08 12.95 7.28
C THR A 74 14.88 11.94 6.15
N ILE A 75 15.46 10.76 6.30
CA ILE A 75 15.24 9.59 5.44
C ILE A 75 14.38 8.60 6.21
N THR A 76 13.27 8.16 5.62
CA THR A 76 12.44 7.09 6.19
C THR A 76 12.26 5.96 5.20
N HIS A 77 12.36 4.72 5.71
CA HIS A 77 12.03 3.49 5.01
C HIS A 77 11.17 2.62 5.93
N GLY A 78 10.06 2.09 5.42
CA GLY A 78 9.18 1.22 6.18
C GLY A 78 8.69 0.06 5.32
N TYR A 79 8.64 -1.13 5.91
CA TYR A 79 8.06 -2.32 5.29
C TYR A 79 7.13 -3.02 6.27
N THR A 80 5.93 -3.34 5.79
CA THR A 80 4.97 -4.15 6.53
C THR A 80 4.43 -5.26 5.64
N SER A 81 4.40 -6.47 6.18
CA SER A 81 3.81 -7.65 5.56
C SER A 81 2.79 -8.27 6.49
N GLN A 82 1.64 -8.65 5.94
CA GLN A 82 0.58 -9.36 6.64
C GLN A 82 0.15 -10.56 5.80
N LEU A 83 0.18 -11.73 6.41
CA LEU A 83 -0.51 -12.92 5.92
C LEU A 83 -1.84 -13.01 6.67
N SER A 84 -2.95 -13.07 5.96
CA SER A 84 -4.29 -13.16 6.54
C SER A 84 -5.14 -14.20 5.84
N MET A 85 -6.12 -14.71 6.57
CA MET A 85 -7.14 -15.64 6.11
C MET A 85 -8.46 -15.14 6.70
N ASN A 86 -9.49 -14.99 5.86
CA ASN A 86 -10.73 -14.36 6.31
C ASN A 86 -11.53 -15.27 7.26
N HIS A 87 -11.61 -16.56 6.94
CA HIS A 87 -12.20 -17.58 7.80
C HIS A 87 -11.64 -18.96 7.46
N PHE A 88 -11.87 -19.92 8.35
CA PHE A 88 -11.68 -21.34 8.09
C PHE A 88 -12.77 -22.12 8.83
N GLU A 89 -13.15 -23.27 8.29
CA GLU A 89 -14.22 -24.10 8.84
C GLU A 89 -13.76 -25.55 8.91
N SER A 90 -14.27 -26.33 9.87
CA SER A 90 -14.02 -27.77 9.89
C SER A 90 -14.79 -28.45 8.75
N ALA A 91 -14.13 -29.34 8.00
CA ALA A 91 -14.82 -30.11 6.97
C ALA A 91 -15.74 -31.17 7.61
N LEU A 92 -17.04 -31.10 7.31
CA LEU A 92 -18.04 -32.06 7.82
C LEU A 92 -17.71 -33.51 7.42
N LEU A 93 -17.15 -33.69 6.22
CA LEU A 93 -16.84 -35.00 5.63
C LEU A 93 -15.42 -35.49 5.98
N PHE A 94 -14.68 -34.78 6.82
CA PHE A 94 -13.39 -35.27 7.30
C PHE A 94 -13.58 -36.55 8.12
N GLN A 95 -12.88 -37.62 7.73
CA GLN A 95 -12.87 -38.87 8.47
C GLN A 95 -11.43 -39.31 8.75
N ASP A 96 -11.17 -39.59 10.02
CA ASP A 96 -9.94 -40.22 10.50
C ASP A 96 -10.29 -41.49 11.29
N PRO A 97 -10.69 -42.57 10.59
CA PRO A 97 -11.14 -43.81 11.22
C PRO A 97 -10.04 -44.50 12.04
N TYR A 98 -8.77 -44.23 11.73
CA TYR A 98 -7.62 -44.84 12.38
C TYR A 98 -6.97 -43.95 13.46
N ARG A 99 -7.48 -42.74 13.67
CA ARG A 99 -6.95 -41.75 14.64
C ARG A 99 -5.47 -41.42 14.44
N PHE A 100 -4.98 -41.54 13.20
CA PHE A 100 -3.60 -41.18 12.87
C PHE A 100 -3.43 -39.67 12.64
N ASN A 101 -4.51 -38.90 12.76
CA ASN A 101 -4.60 -37.47 12.45
C ASN A 101 -4.33 -37.15 10.97
N TYR A 102 -4.41 -38.16 10.10
CA TYR A 102 -4.29 -38.00 8.66
C TYR A 102 -5.64 -38.28 7.99
N PRO A 103 -6.00 -37.52 6.94
CA PRO A 103 -7.23 -37.77 6.20
C PRO A 103 -7.19 -39.16 5.58
N GLY A 104 -8.17 -40.02 5.94
CA GLY A 104 -8.28 -41.37 5.40
C GLY A 104 -9.20 -41.48 4.19
N PHE A 105 -9.96 -40.43 3.90
CA PHE A 105 -11.00 -40.43 2.87
C PHE A 105 -10.64 -39.50 1.69
N ILE A 106 -10.67 -40.07 0.49
CA ILE A 106 -10.49 -39.36 -0.77
C ILE A 106 -11.88 -39.00 -1.30
N ASP A 107 -12.11 -37.72 -1.54
CA ASP A 107 -13.31 -37.26 -2.22
C ASP A 107 -13.35 -37.85 -3.64
N THR A 108 -14.42 -38.60 -3.93
CA THR A 108 -14.62 -39.29 -5.20
C THR A 108 -14.78 -38.34 -6.39
N LEU A 109 -15.18 -37.08 -6.15
CA LEU A 109 -15.33 -36.07 -7.20
C LEU A 109 -14.00 -35.43 -7.58
N THR A 110 -13.20 -35.04 -6.59
CA THR A 110 -11.96 -34.28 -6.80
C THR A 110 -10.70 -35.13 -6.79
N GLY A 111 -10.77 -36.36 -6.28
CA GLY A 111 -9.62 -37.25 -6.11
C GLY A 111 -8.63 -36.77 -5.04
N ASN A 112 -9.03 -35.81 -4.20
CA ASN A 112 -8.20 -35.24 -3.13
C ASN A 112 -8.64 -35.74 -1.76
N PHE A 113 -7.71 -35.79 -0.82
CA PHE A 113 -8.04 -35.92 0.60
C PHE A 113 -8.83 -34.71 1.07
N ILE A 114 -9.85 -34.97 1.88
CA ILE A 114 -10.64 -33.91 2.52
C ILE A 114 -9.81 -33.38 3.70
N PRO A 115 -9.39 -32.09 3.70
CA PRO A 115 -8.60 -31.55 4.79
C PRO A 115 -9.48 -31.35 6.04
N TYR A 116 -8.87 -31.35 7.23
CA TYR A 116 -9.60 -31.09 8.48
C TYR A 116 -10.20 -29.68 8.52
N PHE A 117 -9.43 -28.67 8.08
CA PHE A 117 -9.89 -27.29 7.91
C PHE A 117 -10.03 -26.96 6.43
N LEU A 118 -11.17 -26.42 6.04
CA LEU A 118 -11.39 -25.77 4.77
C LEU A 118 -10.98 -24.31 4.89
N VAL A 119 -10.05 -23.90 4.03
CA VAL A 119 -9.56 -22.53 3.90
C VAL A 119 -10.04 -22.02 2.55
N PRO A 120 -11.06 -21.13 2.50
CA PRO A 120 -11.63 -20.67 1.24
C PRO A 120 -10.78 -19.60 0.58
N ASN A 121 -10.06 -18.78 1.36
CA ASN A 121 -9.15 -17.77 0.83
C ASN A 121 -7.94 -17.56 1.73
N ILE A 122 -6.88 -17.05 1.11
CA ILE A 122 -5.69 -16.57 1.80
C ILE A 122 -5.20 -15.31 1.10
N SER A 123 -4.73 -14.34 1.88
CA SER A 123 -4.21 -13.09 1.36
C SER A 123 -2.85 -12.72 1.95
N ILE A 124 -1.96 -12.23 1.08
CA ILE A 124 -0.67 -11.63 1.44
C ILE A 124 -0.75 -10.16 1.08
N SER A 125 -0.69 -9.29 2.08
CA SER A 125 -0.61 -7.84 1.90
C SER A 125 0.78 -7.37 2.27
N GLU A 126 1.50 -6.81 1.30
CA GLU A 126 2.83 -6.25 1.49
C GLU A 126 2.84 -4.79 1.05
N GLN A 127 3.45 -3.93 1.86
CA GLN A 127 3.60 -2.54 1.51
C GLN A 127 4.93 -1.99 2.01
N PHE A 128 5.56 -1.23 1.15
CA PHE A 128 6.63 -0.31 1.48
C PHE A 128 6.00 1.06 1.77
N ALA A 129 5.88 1.38 3.05
CA ALA A 129 5.11 2.51 3.57
C ALA A 129 5.99 3.43 4.45
N PRO A 130 6.88 4.25 3.87
CA PRO A 130 7.22 4.37 2.45
C PRO A 130 8.41 3.47 2.04
N LEU A 131 8.61 3.21 0.74
CA LEU A 131 9.85 2.60 0.25
C LEU A 131 11.02 3.54 0.48
N ILE A 132 10.86 4.81 0.13
CA ILE A 132 11.80 5.87 0.45
C ILE A 132 10.97 7.14 0.67
N ASP A 133 11.21 7.84 1.77
CA ASP A 133 10.71 9.19 2.00
C ASP A 133 11.88 10.07 2.42
N LEU A 134 12.09 11.14 1.65
CA LEU A 134 13.12 12.14 1.85
C LEU A 134 12.40 13.45 2.20
N ASP A 135 12.48 13.87 3.45
CA ASP A 135 11.97 15.16 3.92
C ASP A 135 13.16 16.09 4.17
N MET A 136 13.24 17.14 3.36
CA MET A 136 14.34 18.09 3.35
C MET A 136 13.81 19.48 3.68
N GLN A 137 14.35 20.07 4.75
CA GLN A 137 14.13 21.46 5.12
C GLN A 137 15.44 22.20 4.92
N PHE A 138 15.42 23.27 4.15
CA PHE A 138 16.60 24.06 3.82
C PHE A 138 16.72 25.26 4.77
N THR A 139 17.91 25.84 4.85
CA THR A 139 18.18 27.03 5.68
C THR A 139 17.49 28.28 5.14
N ASN A 140 17.13 28.31 3.86
CA ASN A 140 16.46 29.42 3.18
C ASN A 140 14.91 29.36 3.23
N GLN A 141 14.33 28.59 4.15
CA GLN A 141 12.88 28.33 4.26
C GLN A 141 12.24 27.65 3.04
N LEU A 142 13.05 27.03 2.17
CA LEU A 142 12.57 26.06 1.20
C LEU A 142 12.37 24.71 1.89
N ASN A 143 11.33 24.00 1.51
CA ASN A 143 11.15 22.61 1.85
C ASN A 143 10.89 21.79 0.59
N ALA A 144 11.40 20.56 0.60
CA ALA A 144 11.23 19.62 -0.48
C ALA A 144 11.00 18.24 0.12
N ARG A 145 10.05 17.51 -0.45
CA ARG A 145 9.72 16.15 -0.04
C ARG A 145 9.65 15.26 -1.27
N PHE A 146 10.25 14.09 -1.17
CA PHE A 146 10.09 13.03 -2.16
C PHE A 146 9.67 11.76 -1.44
N GLU A 147 8.51 11.22 -1.80
CA GLU A 147 7.96 10.01 -1.22
C GLU A 147 7.68 8.99 -2.33
N PHE A 148 8.19 7.79 -2.15
CA PHE A 148 7.92 6.65 -3.01
C PHE A 148 7.29 5.53 -2.18
N LYS A 149 6.05 5.16 -2.51
CA LYS A 149 5.32 4.04 -1.91
C LYS A 149 5.08 2.95 -2.93
N LYS A 150 5.05 1.71 -2.43
CA LYS A 150 4.76 0.54 -3.25
C LYS A 150 4.01 -0.49 -2.42
N SER A 151 2.88 -0.98 -2.90
CA SER A 151 2.13 -2.04 -2.25
C SER A 151 1.70 -3.12 -3.22
N ARG A 152 1.48 -4.31 -2.66
CA ARG A 152 0.98 -5.49 -3.35
C ARG A 152 0.06 -6.26 -2.40
N THR A 153 -1.13 -6.55 -2.87
CA THR A 153 -2.06 -7.48 -2.23
C THR A 153 -2.31 -8.65 -3.16
N LEU A 154 -2.05 -9.85 -2.67
CA LEU A 154 -2.32 -11.11 -3.35
C LEU A 154 -3.43 -11.81 -2.60
N SER A 155 -4.50 -12.17 -3.29
CA SER A 155 -5.66 -12.86 -2.72
C SER A 155 -5.95 -14.11 -3.53
N LEU A 156 -5.64 -15.28 -2.96
CA LEU A 156 -5.95 -16.57 -3.58
C LEU A 156 -7.30 -17.07 -3.05
N SER A 157 -8.26 -17.27 -3.97
CA SER A 157 -9.48 -18.04 -3.73
C SER A 157 -9.20 -19.52 -4.01
N LEU A 158 -9.41 -20.36 -3.01
CA LEU A 158 -9.33 -21.82 -3.11
C LEU A 158 -10.68 -22.43 -3.52
N ILE A 159 -11.74 -21.63 -3.58
CA ILE A 159 -13.05 -22.02 -4.12
C ILE A 159 -13.00 -21.96 -5.65
N ASP A 160 -12.59 -20.81 -6.19
CA ASP A 160 -12.57 -20.55 -7.64
C ASP A 160 -11.21 -20.86 -8.28
N PHE A 161 -10.22 -21.27 -7.48
CA PHE A 161 -8.82 -21.47 -7.88
C PHE A 161 -8.25 -20.28 -8.67
N GLN A 162 -8.58 -19.07 -8.21
CA GLN A 162 -8.19 -17.81 -8.82
C GLN A 162 -7.34 -16.98 -7.86
N LEU A 163 -6.23 -16.46 -8.37
CA LEU A 163 -5.40 -15.48 -7.71
C LEU A 163 -5.73 -14.07 -8.24
N SER A 164 -6.13 -13.17 -7.36
CA SER A 164 -6.19 -11.74 -7.64
C SER A 164 -4.95 -11.04 -7.10
N GLU A 165 -4.26 -10.31 -7.95
CA GLU A 165 -3.09 -9.51 -7.60
C GLU A 165 -3.38 -8.04 -7.84
N ALA A 166 -3.43 -7.25 -6.76
CA ALA A 166 -3.53 -5.80 -6.79
C ALA A 166 -2.18 -5.18 -6.45
N ARG A 167 -1.66 -4.30 -7.31
CA ARG A 167 -0.41 -3.57 -7.11
C ARG A 167 -0.69 -2.07 -7.16
N SER A 168 -0.04 -1.31 -6.28
CA SER A 168 -0.06 0.15 -6.32
C SER A 168 1.35 0.69 -6.21
N THR A 169 1.68 1.67 -7.05
CA THR A 169 2.96 2.38 -7.08
C THR A 169 2.67 3.86 -7.04
N GLU A 170 3.14 4.57 -6.02
CA GLU A 170 2.84 5.99 -5.83
C GLU A 170 4.12 6.79 -5.63
N PHE A 171 4.26 7.85 -6.42
CA PHE A 171 5.31 8.85 -6.30
C PHE A 171 4.68 10.18 -5.91
N THR A 172 5.23 10.83 -4.89
CA THR A 172 4.82 12.17 -4.48
C THR A 172 6.06 13.05 -4.39
N ILE A 173 6.03 14.17 -5.11
CA ILE A 173 7.04 15.22 -5.05
C ILE A 173 6.34 16.46 -4.52
N GLY A 174 6.75 16.90 -3.33
CA GLY A 174 6.27 18.13 -2.71
C GLY A 174 7.38 19.16 -2.64
N GLY A 175 7.03 20.41 -2.87
CA GLY A 175 7.93 21.54 -2.70
C GLY A 175 7.18 22.71 -2.10
N GLY A 176 7.85 23.48 -1.26
CA GLY A 176 7.28 24.67 -0.68
C GLY A 176 8.34 25.67 -0.29
N PHE A 177 7.91 26.92 -0.25
CA PHE A 177 8.81 28.04 -0.01
C PHE A 177 8.05 29.14 0.70
N ARG A 178 8.64 29.68 1.76
CA ARG A 178 8.09 30.82 2.47
C ARG A 178 9.00 32.03 2.28
N LYS A 179 8.40 33.17 1.95
CA LYS A 179 9.11 34.43 1.79
C LYS A 179 8.27 35.60 2.31
N ARG A 180 8.90 36.42 3.15
CA ARG A 180 8.36 37.70 3.58
C ARG A 180 8.44 38.74 2.46
N GLY A 181 7.37 39.50 2.26
CA GLY A 181 7.30 40.54 1.23
C GLY A 181 7.39 40.01 -0.19
N ALA A 182 6.95 38.78 -0.43
CA ALA A 182 6.93 38.18 -1.77
C ALA A 182 6.09 39.01 -2.76
N PHE A 183 5.08 39.73 -2.28
CA PHE A 183 4.19 40.57 -3.06
C PHE A 183 4.40 42.07 -2.81
N SER A 184 5.56 42.49 -2.31
CA SER A 184 5.85 43.91 -1.99
C SER A 184 5.74 44.85 -3.20
N PHE A 185 5.83 44.31 -4.42
CA PHE A 185 5.60 45.02 -5.68
C PHE A 185 4.13 45.41 -5.90
N ILE A 186 3.18 44.77 -5.21
CA ILE A 186 1.75 45.06 -5.26
C ILE A 186 1.39 45.97 -4.08
N LYS A 187 0.81 47.14 -4.38
CA LYS A 187 0.27 48.04 -3.37
C LYS A 187 -1.23 47.79 -3.20
N PHE A 188 -1.66 47.48 -1.97
CA PHE A 188 -3.07 47.35 -1.63
C PHE A 188 -3.44 48.43 -0.61
N ARG A 189 -4.44 49.27 -0.92
CA ARG A 189 -4.81 50.45 -0.12
C ARG A 189 -3.62 51.38 0.20
N GLY A 190 -2.74 51.58 -0.79
CA GLY A 190 -1.57 52.47 -0.66
C GLY A 190 -0.39 51.90 0.12
N LYS A 191 -0.51 50.71 0.74
CA LYS A 191 0.58 50.03 1.45
C LYS A 191 1.12 48.87 0.62
N ALA A 192 2.45 48.70 0.61
CA ALA A 192 3.08 47.53 0.01
C ALA A 192 2.73 46.27 0.80
N LEU A 193 2.50 45.16 0.08
CA LEU A 193 2.19 43.86 0.67
C LEU A 193 3.48 43.17 1.16
N GLU A 194 3.93 43.54 2.35
CA GLU A 194 5.20 43.09 2.93
C GLU A 194 5.09 41.83 3.81
N ASN A 195 3.91 41.24 3.92
CA ASN A 195 3.69 40.09 4.79
C ASN A 195 4.22 38.78 4.19
N ASP A 196 4.15 37.72 4.98
CA ASP A 196 4.61 36.38 4.59
C ASP A 196 3.66 35.75 3.58
N ALA A 197 4.26 35.24 2.50
CA ALA A 197 3.63 34.35 1.55
C ALA A 197 4.26 32.96 1.65
N ALA A 198 3.44 31.91 1.60
CA ALA A 198 3.87 30.53 1.49
C ALA A 198 3.37 29.96 0.17
N PHE A 199 4.30 29.45 -0.63
CA PHE A 199 4.03 28.75 -1.88
C PHE A 199 4.18 27.26 -1.62
N ARG A 200 3.27 26.44 -2.15
CA ARG A 200 3.37 24.99 -2.14
C ARG A 200 3.01 24.43 -3.50
N LEU A 201 3.69 23.37 -3.91
CA LEU A 201 3.40 22.59 -5.09
C LEU A 201 3.59 21.13 -4.73
N ASP A 202 2.49 20.38 -4.74
CA ASP A 202 2.52 18.93 -4.59
C ASP A 202 2.10 18.28 -5.90
N LEU A 203 2.94 17.35 -6.38
CA LEU A 203 2.71 16.53 -7.55
C LEU A 203 2.66 15.08 -7.08
N SER A 204 1.62 14.34 -7.45
CA SER A 204 1.59 12.90 -7.23
C SER A 204 1.18 12.11 -8.47
N LEU A 205 1.78 10.94 -8.62
CA LEU A 205 1.45 9.96 -9.64
C LEU A 205 1.25 8.63 -8.93
N ARG A 206 0.03 8.11 -9.00
CA ARG A 206 -0.32 6.79 -8.49
C ARG A 206 -0.69 5.89 -9.66
N ASP A 207 -0.12 4.71 -9.71
CA ASP A 207 -0.41 3.69 -10.69
C ASP A 207 -0.92 2.42 -10.01
N ASP A 208 -2.21 2.14 -10.20
CA ASP A 208 -2.91 0.99 -9.66
C ASP A 208 -3.14 -0.03 -10.78
N ALA A 209 -2.94 -1.32 -10.50
CA ALA A 209 -3.27 -2.42 -11.42
C ALA A 209 -3.77 -3.62 -10.65
N THR A 210 -4.85 -4.22 -11.13
CA THR A 210 -5.38 -5.49 -10.63
C THR A 210 -5.46 -6.48 -11.78
N ALA A 211 -4.88 -7.66 -11.57
CA ALA A 211 -4.96 -8.77 -12.51
C ALA A 211 -5.42 -10.02 -11.80
N ASN A 212 -6.28 -10.80 -12.46
CA ASN A 212 -6.73 -12.09 -11.98
C ASN A 212 -6.14 -13.19 -12.85
N SER A 213 -5.55 -14.20 -12.22
CA SER A 213 -4.99 -15.38 -12.88
C SER A 213 -5.67 -16.63 -12.34
N ARG A 214 -6.03 -17.57 -13.21
CA ARG A 214 -6.52 -18.89 -12.79
C ARG A 214 -5.37 -19.87 -12.77
N LEU A 215 -5.37 -20.80 -11.81
CA LEU A 215 -4.24 -21.71 -11.57
C LEU A 215 -3.82 -22.55 -12.80
N ASP A 216 -4.78 -22.88 -13.65
CA ASP A 216 -4.64 -23.73 -14.84
C ASP A 216 -4.50 -22.95 -16.15
N GLN A 217 -4.44 -21.62 -16.07
CA GLN A 217 -4.33 -20.74 -17.23
C GLN A 217 -3.04 -19.93 -17.18
N LEU A 218 -2.31 -19.90 -18.29
CA LEU A 218 -1.09 -19.10 -18.43
C LEU A 218 -1.38 -17.60 -18.58
N GLN A 219 -2.63 -17.22 -18.83
CA GLN A 219 -3.02 -15.83 -19.06
C GLN A 219 -3.50 -15.19 -17.77
N ALA A 220 -2.88 -14.06 -17.41
CA ALA A 220 -3.37 -13.15 -16.39
C ALA A 220 -4.31 -12.12 -17.06
N LEU A 221 -5.55 -12.06 -16.60
CA LEU A 221 -6.56 -11.13 -17.10
C LEU A 221 -6.53 -9.83 -16.28
N PRO A 222 -6.23 -8.66 -16.88
CA PRO A 222 -6.36 -7.38 -16.18
C PRO A 222 -7.83 -7.08 -15.91
N THR A 223 -8.21 -6.92 -14.64
CA THR A 223 -9.60 -6.74 -14.21
C THR A 223 -9.91 -5.31 -13.77
N ALA A 224 -8.91 -4.57 -13.28
CA ALA A 224 -9.05 -3.18 -12.90
C ALA A 224 -7.67 -2.49 -12.92
N GLY A 225 -7.69 -1.17 -12.83
CA GLY A 225 -6.48 -0.37 -12.74
C GLY A 225 -6.69 1.03 -13.24
N GLN A 226 -5.88 1.95 -12.74
CA GLN A 226 -5.96 3.35 -13.08
C GLN A 226 -4.61 4.00 -12.83
N LYS A 227 -4.30 4.99 -13.65
CA LYS A 227 -3.23 5.95 -13.40
C LYS A 227 -3.87 7.25 -12.93
N VAL A 228 -3.49 7.71 -11.76
CA VAL A 228 -3.97 8.96 -11.16
C VAL A 228 -2.82 9.94 -11.10
N ILE A 229 -3.00 11.11 -11.71
CA ILE A 229 -2.05 12.21 -11.67
C ILE A 229 -2.72 13.37 -10.96
N THR A 230 -2.08 13.88 -9.92
CA THR A 230 -2.59 14.99 -9.11
C THR A 230 -1.58 16.14 -9.08
N ILE A 231 -2.07 17.36 -9.26
CA ILE A 231 -1.27 18.60 -9.23
C ILE A 231 -1.97 19.59 -8.31
N ASN A 232 -1.33 19.96 -7.21
CA ASN A 232 -1.91 20.75 -6.12
C ASN A 232 -1.07 21.99 -5.73
N PRO A 233 -0.89 22.98 -6.62
CA PRO A 233 -0.30 24.25 -6.25
C PRO A 233 -1.21 25.05 -5.31
N SER A 234 -0.61 25.72 -4.34
CA SER A 234 -1.29 26.70 -3.49
C SER A 234 -0.38 27.84 -3.07
N ILE A 235 -1.01 28.98 -2.79
CA ILE A 235 -0.37 30.19 -2.29
C ILE A 235 -1.17 30.66 -1.09
N ASP A 236 -0.57 30.62 0.09
CA ASP A 236 -1.13 31.18 1.32
C ASP A 236 -0.49 32.53 1.58
N TYR A 237 -1.29 33.59 1.73
CA TYR A 237 -0.82 34.94 2.07
C TYR A 237 -1.48 35.43 3.35
N VAL A 238 -0.65 35.88 4.30
CA VAL A 238 -1.12 36.44 5.57
C VAL A 238 -1.36 37.93 5.38
N ILE A 239 -2.62 38.38 5.39
CA ILE A 239 -2.94 39.82 5.30
C ILE A 239 -2.75 40.50 6.66
N SER A 240 -3.19 39.84 7.72
CA SER A 240 -3.04 40.29 9.10
C SER A 240 -3.13 39.10 10.04
N ASN A 241 -2.92 39.33 11.34
CA ASN A 241 -3.09 38.30 12.37
C ASN A 241 -4.52 37.70 12.40
N ARG A 242 -5.49 38.36 11.77
CA ARG A 242 -6.90 37.95 11.73
C ARG A 242 -7.36 37.47 10.35
N VAL A 243 -6.61 37.74 9.28
CA VAL A 243 -7.05 37.48 7.90
C VAL A 243 -5.94 36.77 7.12
N ASN A 244 -6.25 35.59 6.60
CA ASN A 244 -5.40 34.83 5.69
C ASN A 244 -6.18 34.53 4.40
N ILE A 245 -5.51 34.69 3.25
CA ILE A 245 -6.06 34.32 1.95
C ILE A 245 -5.22 33.18 1.39
N LYS A 246 -5.90 32.10 0.98
CA LYS A 246 -5.32 30.98 0.26
C LYS A 246 -5.87 30.91 -1.15
N LEU A 247 -4.99 30.95 -2.13
CA LEU A 247 -5.29 30.55 -3.51
C LEU A 247 -4.92 29.08 -3.64
N TYR A 248 -5.82 28.27 -4.18
CA TYR A 248 -5.54 26.86 -4.43
C TYR A 248 -6.03 26.45 -5.80
N PHE A 249 -5.30 25.52 -6.40
CA PHE A 249 -5.69 24.80 -7.59
C PHE A 249 -5.34 23.33 -7.38
N GLU A 250 -6.32 22.47 -7.62
CA GLU A 250 -6.19 21.01 -7.59
C GLU A 250 -6.67 20.50 -8.93
N GLN A 251 -5.82 19.78 -9.63
CA GLN A 251 -6.21 19.00 -10.80
C GLN A 251 -5.90 17.53 -10.56
N ARG A 252 -6.92 16.69 -10.71
CA ARG A 252 -6.81 15.25 -10.60
C ARG A 252 -7.28 14.60 -11.89
N ARG A 253 -6.35 13.99 -12.62
CA ARG A 253 -6.60 13.21 -13.83
C ARG A 253 -6.54 11.73 -13.51
N VAL A 254 -7.56 10.99 -13.89
CA VAL A 254 -7.69 9.54 -13.72
C VAL A 254 -7.80 8.92 -15.10
N GLU A 255 -6.83 8.06 -15.44
CA GLU A 255 -6.79 7.31 -16.69
C GLU A 255 -6.99 5.82 -16.37
N PRO A 256 -8.17 5.25 -16.64
CA PRO A 256 -8.41 3.83 -16.46
C PRO A 256 -7.49 2.99 -17.35
N LYS A 257 -6.98 1.87 -16.82
CA LYS A 257 -6.16 0.92 -17.59
C LYS A 257 -6.98 -0.03 -18.45
N ILE A 258 -8.25 -0.19 -18.12
CA ILE A 258 -9.20 -1.01 -18.86
C ILE A 258 -10.18 -0.11 -19.60
N SER A 259 -10.60 -0.53 -20.80
CA SER A 259 -11.44 0.26 -21.70
C SER A 259 -12.90 0.37 -21.25
N THR A 260 -13.25 -0.12 -20.06
CA THR A 260 -14.62 -0.06 -19.52
C THR A 260 -15.01 1.31 -18.98
N ALA A 261 -14.04 2.21 -18.77
CA ALA A 261 -14.28 3.57 -18.29
C ALA A 261 -13.46 4.60 -19.07
N PRO A 262 -14.05 5.78 -19.40
CA PRO A 262 -13.31 6.86 -20.03
C PRO A 262 -12.38 7.59 -19.03
N PRO A 263 -11.31 8.24 -19.50
CA PRO A 263 -10.50 9.11 -18.65
C PRO A 263 -11.31 10.28 -18.08
N ILE A 264 -11.06 10.62 -16.82
CA ILE A 264 -11.75 11.72 -16.11
C ILE A 264 -10.71 12.72 -15.62
N THR A 265 -10.95 14.02 -15.85
CA THR A 265 -10.15 15.09 -15.26
C THR A 265 -11.06 15.98 -14.42
N ASN A 266 -10.79 16.06 -13.12
CA ASN A 266 -11.46 16.97 -12.21
C ASN A 266 -10.50 18.13 -11.90
N THR A 267 -10.98 19.37 -12.07
CA THR A 267 -10.22 20.57 -11.78
C THR A 267 -11.01 21.40 -10.78
N ARG A 268 -10.38 21.77 -9.67
CA ARG A 268 -10.93 22.62 -8.63
C ARG A 268 -9.98 23.79 -8.41
N ALA A 269 -10.51 24.99 -8.41
CA ALA A 269 -9.74 26.19 -8.12
C ALA A 269 -10.60 27.13 -7.29
N GLY A 270 -9.96 27.88 -6.39
CA GLY A 270 -10.70 28.82 -5.58
C GLY A 270 -9.83 29.70 -4.70
N VAL A 271 -10.50 30.67 -4.10
CA VAL A 271 -9.97 31.55 -3.07
C VAL A 271 -10.62 31.14 -1.75
N GLN A 272 -9.81 30.83 -0.75
CA GLN A 272 -10.27 30.58 0.61
C GLN A 272 -9.82 31.73 1.50
N ILE A 273 -10.77 32.40 2.14
CA ILE A 273 -10.49 33.47 3.11
C ILE A 273 -10.74 32.90 4.51
N ARG A 274 -9.73 32.93 5.37
CA ARG A 274 -9.84 32.54 6.77
C ARG A 274 -9.82 33.78 7.65
N LEU A 275 -10.87 33.93 8.45
CA LEU A 275 -11.03 35.00 9.43
C LEU A 275 -10.91 34.41 10.84
N ALA A 276 -9.96 34.89 11.63
CA ALA A 276 -9.85 34.57 13.05
C ALA A 276 -10.40 35.74 13.87
N LEU A 277 -11.52 35.49 14.56
CA LEU A 277 -12.14 36.44 15.49
C LEU A 277 -11.87 35.98 16.93
N THR A 278 -10.63 36.13 17.39
CA THR A 278 -10.33 36.07 18.82
C THR A 278 -10.26 37.50 19.35
N GLN A 279 -10.99 37.75 20.45
CA GLN A 279 -11.04 39.03 21.16
C GLN A 279 -9.63 39.48 21.58
#